data_AF-A0AAE9LNS7-F1
#
_entry.id   AF-A0AAE9LNS7-F1
#
_cell.length_a   1.000
_cell.length_b   1.000
_cell.length_c   1.000
_cell.angle_alpha   90.00
_cell.angle_beta   90.00
_cell.angle_gamma   90.00
#
_symmetry.space_group_name_H-M   'P 1'
#
loop_
_entity.id
_entity.type
_entity.pdbx_description
1 polymer ?
#
loop_
_entity_poly.entity_id
_entity_poly.type
_entity_poly.pdbx_seq_one_letter_code
_entity_poly.pdbx_strand_id
1 'polypeptide(L)' 'MTQAAQSKAKTIAVFATGILRAAIARNLKENSFNVNVWNRSYEK' A
#
# COMPACT_ATOMS: atom_id res chain seq x y z
N MET A 1 -24.91 11.81 -17.05
CA MET A 1 -23.58 11.76 -16.41
C MET A 1 -23.43 10.38 -15.79
N THR A 2 -22.84 9.44 -16.51
CA THR A 2 -22.71 8.04 -16.05
C THR A 2 -21.61 7.96 -15.01
N GLN A 3 -22.02 7.74 -13.76
CA GLN A 3 -21.15 7.43 -12.63
C GLN A 3 -20.42 6.12 -12.95
N ALA A 4 -19.19 6.22 -13.45
CA ALA A 4 -18.31 5.08 -13.62
C ALA A 4 -18.20 4.41 -12.24
N ALA A 5 -18.58 3.14 -12.18
CA ALA A 5 -18.50 2.33 -10.97
C ALA A 5 -17.15 2.58 -10.30
N GLN A 6 -17.15 3.10 -9.07
CA GLN A 6 -15.96 3.17 -8.25
C GLN A 6 -15.47 1.74 -8.04
N SER A 7 -14.63 1.25 -8.96
CA SER A 7 -13.92 -0.01 -8.82
C SER A 7 -13.22 0.07 -7.49
N LYS A 8 -13.71 -0.70 -6.51
CA LYS A 8 -13.20 -0.78 -5.14
C LYS A 8 -11.68 -0.67 -5.20
N ALA A 9 -11.12 0.40 -4.61
CA ALA A 9 -9.70 0.68 -4.70
C ALA A 9 -8.91 -0.57 -4.27
N LYS A 10 -8.13 -1.14 -5.19
CA LYS A 10 -7.34 -2.35 -4.92
C LYS A 10 -6.33 -2.02 -3.82
N THR A 11 -6.33 -2.82 -2.76
CA THR A 11 -5.38 -2.67 -1.66
C THR A 11 -4.10 -3.45 -1.98
N ILE A 12 -2.95 -2.78 -1.90
CA ILE A 12 -1.63 -3.38 -2.09
C ILE A 12 -1.06 -3.74 -0.73
N ALA A 13 -0.82 -5.03 -0.47
CA ALA A 13 -0.14 -5.48 0.73
C ALA A 13 1.38 -5.49 0.49
N VAL A 14 2.14 -4.76 1.30
CA VAL A 14 3.61 -4.76 1.26
C VAL A 14 4.14 -5.42 2.53
N PHE A 15 4.76 -6.59 2.37
CA PHE A 15 5.50 -7.22 3.46
C PHE A 15 6.90 -6.61 3.55
N ALA A 16 7.07 -5.58 4.38
CA ALA A 16 8.29 -4.80 4.43
C ALA A 16 9.21 -5.26 5.56
N THR A 17 10.33 -5.89 5.19
CA THR A 17 11.51 -6.05 6.04
C THR A 17 12.69 -5.42 5.29
N GLY A 18 13.18 -4.27 5.75
CA GLY A 18 14.33 -3.57 5.15
C GLY A 18 13.99 -2.34 4.28
N ILE A 19 15.05 -1.61 3.90
CA ILE A 19 14.99 -0.24 3.33
C ILE A 19 14.26 -0.20 1.98
N LEU A 20 14.52 -1.16 1.08
CA LEU A 20 13.92 -1.18 -0.25
C LEU A 20 12.39 -1.31 -0.20
N ARG A 21 11.88 -2.27 0.59
CA ARG A 21 10.43 -2.51 0.69
C ARG A 21 9.71 -1.35 1.39
N ALA A 22 10.38 -0.71 2.36
CA ALA A 22 9.87 0.51 2.98
C ALA A 22 9.78 1.68 1.98
N ALA A 23 10.77 1.85 1.11
CA ALA A 23 10.76 2.86 0.06
C ALA A 23 9.62 2.63 -0.95
N ILE A 24 9.41 1.39 -1.36
CA ILE A 24 8.30 1.01 -2.25
C ILE A 24 6.95 1.34 -1.60
N ALA A 25 6.73 0.95 -0.33
CA ALA A 25 5.49 1.25 0.38
C ALA A 25 5.23 2.76 0.51
N ARG A 26 6.28 3.55 0.76
CA ARG A 26 6.18 5.03 0.82
C ARG A 26 5.78 5.61 -0.53
N ASN A 27 6.46 5.23 -1.60
CA ASN A 27 6.17 5.73 -2.94
C ASN A 27 4.73 5.40 -3.39
N LEU A 28 4.26 4.19 -3.09
CA LEU A 28 2.88 3.79 -3.38
C LEU A 28 1.87 4.63 -2.58
N LYS A 29 2.15 4.90 -1.30
CA LYS A 29 1.28 5.75 -0.47
C LYS A 29 1.24 7.20 -0.97
N GLU A 30 2.38 7.75 -1.39
CA GLU A 30 2.48 9.10 -1.97
C GLU A 30 1.71 9.23 -3.29
N ASN A 31 1.64 8.16 -4.07
CA ASN A 31 0.88 8.10 -5.32
C ASN A 31 -0.60 7.71 -5.12
N SER A 32 -1.15 7.91 -3.92
CA SER A 32 -2.57 7.67 -3.57
C SER A 32 -3.04 6.22 -3.75
N PHE A 33 -2.13 5.24 -3.76
CA PHE A 33 -2.53 3.84 -3.69
C PHE A 33 -2.97 3.48 -2.28
N ASN A 34 -3.96 2.59 -2.17
CA ASN A 34 -4.36 2.00 -0.89
C ASN A 34 -3.34 0.93 -0.51
N VAL A 35 -2.48 1.19 0.48
CA VAL A 35 -1.37 0.31 0.87
C VAL A 35 -1.53 -0.17 2.31
N ASN A 36 -1.42 -1.47 2.53
CA ASN A 36 -1.28 -2.06 3.86
C ASN A 36 0.15 -2.58 4.04
N VAL A 37 0.83 -2.16 5.10
CA VAL A 37 2.23 -2.54 5.36
C VAL A 37 2.27 -3.47 6.54
N TRP A 38 2.83 -4.65 6.34
CA TRP A 38 3.07 -5.62 7.40
C TRP A 38 4.58 -5.79 7.59
N ASN A 39 5.06 -5.70 8.84
CA ASN A 39 6.47 -5.84 9.17
C ASN A 39 6.62 -6.68 10.44
N ARG A 40 7.10 -7.92 10.27
CA ARG A 40 7.32 -8.88 11.35
C ARG A 40 8.23 -8.36 12.46
N SER A 41 9.20 -7.49 12.15
CA SER A 41 10.14 -6.95 13.15
C SER A 41 9.50 -5.91 14.08
N TYR A 42 8.32 -5.38 13.73
CA TYR A 42 7.56 -4.43 14.56
C TYR A 42 6.27 -5.04 15.12
N GLU A 43 6.01 -6.31 14.84
CA GLU A 43 4.98 -7.06 15.56
C GLU A 43 5.50 -7.36 16.96
N LYS A 44 4.89 -6.73 17.97
CA LYS A 44 5.00 -7.10 19.38
C LYS A 44 3.83 -8.00 19.75
#